data_AF-A0A0E0FHZ7-F1
#
_entry.id   AF-A0A0E0FHZ7-F1
#
_cell.length_a   1.000
_cell.length_b   1.000
_cell.length_c   1.000
_cell.angle_alpha   90.00
_cell.angle_beta   90.00
_cell.angle_gamma   90.00
#
_symmetry.space_group_name_H-M   'P 1'
#
loop_
_entity.id
_entity.type
_entity.pdbx_description
1 polymer ?
#
loop_
_entity_poly.entity_id
_entity_poly.type
_entity_poly.pdbx_seq_one_letter_code
_entity_poly.pdbx_strand_id
1 'polypeptide(L)' 'MEEGRLMDIIGHHIQTDENAGVLEEVADLASRCLEMIGNNRPSMRDVADKLGRLRKVMQHPWA' A
#
# COMPACT_ATOMS: atom_id res chain seq x y z
N MET A 1 11.72 0.72 -1.00
CA MET A 1 11.93 -0.14 0.19
C MET A 1 12.88 -1.26 -0.20
N GLU A 2 13.69 -1.78 0.72
CA GLU A 2 14.47 -3.00 0.42
C GLU A 2 13.49 -4.17 0.33
N GLU A 3 13.60 -4.96 -0.74
CA GLU A 3 12.69 -6.09 -0.99
C GLU A 3 12.69 -7.06 0.20
N GLY A 4 11.50 -7.49 0.61
CA GLY A 4 11.32 -8.49 1.66
C GLY A 4 11.36 -8.00 3.12
N ARG A 5 11.68 -6.72 3.39
CA ARG A 5 11.71 -6.18 4.77
C ARG A 5 10.46 -5.39 5.19
N LEU A 6 9.39 -5.46 4.40
CA LEU A 6 8.18 -4.71 4.72
C LEU A 6 7.58 -5.12 6.07
N MET A 7 7.53 -6.43 6.33
CA MET A 7 6.98 -7.00 7.56
C MET A 7 7.84 -6.69 8.80
N ASP A 8 9.08 -6.26 8.63
CA ASP A 8 9.91 -5.81 9.75
C ASP A 8 9.58 -4.36 10.17
N ILE A 9 8.99 -3.57 9.26
CA ILE A 9 8.70 -2.15 9.44
C ILE A 9 7.25 -1.94 9.88
N ILE A 10 6.33 -2.71 9.30
CA ILE A 10 4.91 -2.64 9.62
C ILE A 10 4.70 -3.12 11.06
N GLY A 11 3.88 -2.44 11.86
CA GLY A 11 3.62 -2.87 13.23
C GLY A 11 2.90 -4.23 13.27
N HIS A 12 3.33 -5.15 14.15
CA HIS A 12 2.73 -6.49 14.26
C HIS A 12 1.21 -6.49 14.49
N HIS A 13 0.66 -5.42 15.09
CA HIS A 13 -0.78 -5.28 15.36
C HIS A 13 -1.65 -5.13 14.11
N ILE A 14 -1.06 -4.81 12.96
CA ILE A 14 -1.76 -4.69 11.67
C ILE A 14 -1.32 -5.75 10.66
N GLN A 15 -0.39 -6.64 10.99
CA GLN A 15 -0.01 -7.74 10.10
C GLN A 15 -0.94 -8.93 10.33
N THR A 16 -1.70 -9.28 9.30
CA THR A 16 -2.46 -10.54 9.23
C THR A 16 -2.25 -11.18 7.87
N ASP A 17 -2.30 -12.51 7.79
CA ASP A 17 -2.08 -13.22 6.52
C ASP A 17 -3.08 -12.77 5.42
N GLU A 18 -4.30 -12.41 5.83
CA GLU A 18 -5.37 -11.89 4.96
C GLU A 18 -5.06 -10.50 4.39
N ASN A 19 -4.23 -9.69 5.05
CA ASN A 19 -3.94 -8.32 4.63
C ASN A 19 -2.52 -8.11 4.09
N ALA A 20 -1.66 -9.13 4.16
CA ALA A 20 -0.27 -9.08 3.72
C ALA A 20 -0.11 -8.51 2.29
N GLY A 21 -0.92 -8.99 1.34
CA GLY A 21 -0.88 -8.48 -0.04
C GLY A 21 -1.36 -7.03 -0.18
N VAL A 22 -2.33 -6.60 0.64
CA VAL A 22 -2.77 -5.19 0.65
C VAL A 22 -1.70 -4.29 1.27
N LEU A 23 -1.03 -4.75 2.33
CA LEU A 23 0.08 -4.03 2.94
C LEU A 23 1.22 -3.83 1.95
N GLU A 24 1.57 -4.86 1.17
CA GLU A 24 2.56 -4.75 0.09
C GLU A 24 2.18 -3.69 -0.95
N GLU A 25 0.94 -3.70 -1.43
CA GLU A 25 0.45 -2.72 -2.41
C GLU A 25 0.42 -1.28 -1.87
N VAL A 26 0.07 -1.11 -0.59
CA VAL A 26 0.11 0.21 0.08
C VAL A 26 1.55 0.68 0.24
N ALA A 27 2.48 -0.22 0.59
CA ALA A 27 3.89 0.09 0.76
C ALA A 27 4.58 0.44 -0.56
N ASP A 28 4.24 -0.24 -1.65
CA ASP A 28 4.65 0.13 -3.01
C ASP A 28 4.16 1.54 -3.36
N LEU A 29 2.88 1.82 -3.12
CA LEU A 29 2.31 3.14 -3.39
C LEU A 29 3.01 4.23 -2.57
N ALA A 30 3.25 3.99 -1.28
CA ALA A 30 3.99 4.91 -0.41
C ALA A 30 5.43 5.12 -0.90
N SER A 31 6.11 4.05 -1.32
CA SER A 31 7.46 4.14 -1.89
C SER A 31 7.48 5.02 -3.14
N ARG A 32 6.49 4.88 -4.03
CA ARG A 32 6.37 5.71 -5.25
C ARG A 32 6.04 7.17 -4.94
N CYS A 33 5.23 7.44 -3.92
CA CYS A 33 4.99 8.81 -3.44
C CYS A 33 6.25 9.50 -2.92
N LEU A 34 7.21 8.71 -2.39
CA LEU A 34 8.47 9.18 -1.83
C LEU A 34 9.62 9.17 -2.83
N GLU A 35 9.34 8.99 -4.13
CA GLU A 35 10.37 9.02 -5.17
C GLU A 35 11.22 10.29 -5.13
N MET A 36 12.53 10.12 -5.34
CA MET A 36 13.48 11.23 -5.28
C MET A 36 13.23 12.22 -6.42
N ILE A 37 12.90 11.70 -7.61
CA ILE A 37 12.53 12.50 -8.77
C ILE A 37 11.05 12.83 -8.67
N GLY A 38 10.73 14.11 -8.45
CA GLY A 38 9.35 14.57 -8.26
C GLY A 38 8.40 14.18 -9.40
N ASN A 39 8.88 14.15 -10.65
CA ASN A 39 8.08 13.76 -11.81
C ASN A 39 7.72 12.27 -11.85
N ASN A 40 8.42 11.42 -11.09
CA ASN A 40 8.09 9.99 -10.98
C ASN A 40 7.03 9.73 -9.91
N ARG A 41 6.75 10.71 -9.06
CA ARG A 41 5.73 10.58 -8.03
C ARG A 41 4.35 10.53 -8.70
N PRO A 42 3.45 9.65 -8.22
CA PRO A 42 2.07 9.62 -8.70
C PRO A 42 1.35 10.93 -8.39
N SER A 43 0.34 11.27 -9.18
CA SER A 43 -0.55 12.37 -8.83
C SER A 43 -1.43 11.98 -7.64
N MET A 44 -1.90 12.96 -6.86
CA MET A 44 -2.83 12.68 -5.75
C MET A 44 -4.14 12.01 -6.22
N ARG A 45 -4.54 12.21 -7.49
CA ARG A 45 -5.66 11.49 -8.09
C ARG A 45 -5.34 10.00 -8.23
N ASP A 46 -4.17 9.65 -8.76
CA ASP A 46 -3.75 8.25 -8.91
C ASP A 46 -3.61 7.56 -7.55
N VAL A 47 -3.09 8.29 -6.55
CA VAL A 47 -3.00 7.82 -5.16
C VAL A 47 -4.39 7.52 -4.60
N ALA A 48 -5.34 8.47 -4.73
CA ALA A 48 -6.72 8.29 -4.27
C ALA A 48 -7.41 7.12 -4.97
N ASP A 49 -7.22 6.98 -6.29
CA ASP A 49 -7.79 5.89 -7.07
C ASP A 49 -7.24 4.52 -6.65
N LYS A 50 -5.92 4.41 -6.41
CA LYS A 50 -5.31 3.14 -5.98
C LYS A 50 -5.72 2.78 -4.55
N LEU A 51 -5.71 3.73 -3.61
CA LEU A 51 -6.22 3.51 -2.25
C LEU A 51 -7.71 3.14 -2.25
N GLY A 52 -8.50 3.78 -3.10
CA GLY A 52 -9.92 3.47 -3.26
C GLY A 52 -10.18 2.04 -3.72
N ARG A 53 -9.34 1.51 -4.63
CA ARG A 53 -9.40 0.11 -5.06
C ARG A 53 -9.00 -0.84 -3.94
N LEU A 54 -7.88 -0.59 -3.27
CA LEU A 54 -7.40 -1.44 -2.17
C LEU A 54 -8.42 -1.52 -1.03
N ARG A 55 -9.06 -0.39 -0.68
CA ARG A 55 -10.14 -0.37 0.32
C ARG A 55 -11.31 -1.27 -0.07
N LYS A 56 -11.69 -1.31 -1.35
CA LYS A 56 -12.78 -2.20 -1.83
C LYS A 56 -12.40 -3.67 -1.78
N VAL A 57 -11.12 -4.00 -1.98
CA VAL A 57 -10.62 -5.38 -1.85
C VAL A 57 -10.70 -5.85 -0.40
N MET A 58 -10.40 -4.99 0.56
CA MET A 58 -10.54 -5.29 1.99
C MET A 58 -12.00 -5.34 2.47
N GLN A 59 -12.92 -4.67 1.79
CA GLN A 59 -14.34 -4.79 2.10
C GLN A 59 -14.88 -6.09 1.49
N HIS A 60 -15.05 -7.10 2.34
CA HIS A 60 -15.66 -8.36 1.92
C HIS A 60 -17.04 -8.11 1.28
N PRO A 61 -17.44 -8.89 0.26
CA PRO A 61 -18.77 -8.80 -0.35
C PRO A 61 -19.95 -9.07 0.61
N TRP A 62 -19.66 -9.49 1.85
CA TRP A 62 -20.65 -9.81 2.88
C TRP A 62 -20.59 -8.84 4.08
N ALA A 63 -19.84 -7.73 3.95
CA ALA A 63 -19.81 -6.64 4.93
C ALA A 63 -20.99 -5.66 4.75
#